data_AF-A0A9X1QT55-F1
#
_entry.id   AF-A0A9X1QT55-F1
#
_cell.length_a   1.000
_cell.length_b   1.000
_cell.length_c   1.000
_cell.angle_alpha   90.00
_cell.angle_beta   90.00
_cell.angle_gamma   90.00
#
_symmetry.space_group_name_H-M   'P 1'
#
loop_
_entity.id
_entity.type
_entity.pdbx_description
1 polymer ?
#
loop_
_entity_poly.entity_id
_entity_poly.type
_entity_poly.pdbx_seq_one_letter_code
_entity_poly.pdbx_strand_id
1 'polypeptide(L)'
;MRLFTIALLSLFVALASCNSSGTKDKSLVPNSVGNINALQIITPNDLWNGVVGEAIRNNFAAPTDGLPQDEPLFSMNQMPPEGFSGFARSNRLFLYVVISEEEKVTIATNEYAKPQTGAIIKAPSEEKLVELINKNAAQIIEKFHASEIKERQRRTAISLMKTDSLKNVMGVSLQIPSAYRIAKATDSFFWMRKDLKDGTTNILVYQVPLSMITNDSTAVGDIIKIRDSIGSKLLPVEDDGQFVTEDAYAPYLFTTKIDGKFAYETKGTWEVKDDWMGGPFVNYAVRDEKNNRYLILEGFTYAPAVSKRDLQFELESILNSAKFE
;
A
#
# COMPACT_ATOMS: atom_id res chain seq x y z
N MET A 1 7.94 70.85 -6.89
CA MET A 1 7.40 70.07 -8.04
C MET A 1 8.00 68.66 -8.16
N ARG A 2 9.29 68.41 -7.87
CA ARG A 2 9.89 67.06 -7.99
C ARG A 2 9.43 66.01 -6.96
N LEU A 3 9.05 66.42 -5.75
CA LEU A 3 8.55 65.50 -4.71
C LEU A 3 7.11 65.02 -4.96
N PHE A 4 6.26 65.87 -5.55
CA PHE A 4 4.88 65.49 -5.92
C PHE A 4 4.83 64.52 -7.10
N THR A 5 5.75 64.63 -8.06
CA THR A 5 5.84 63.69 -9.19
C THR A 5 6.33 62.30 -8.77
N ILE A 6 7.12 62.18 -7.71
CA ILE A 6 7.58 60.87 -7.20
C ILE A 6 6.45 60.17 -6.42
N ALA A 7 5.65 60.93 -5.65
CA ALA A 7 4.49 60.38 -4.95
C ALA A 7 3.35 59.94 -5.89
N LEU A 8 3.20 60.59 -7.05
CA LEU A 8 2.21 60.19 -8.06
C LEU A 8 2.65 58.95 -8.85
N LEU A 9 3.96 58.74 -9.02
CA LEU A 9 4.51 57.58 -9.72
C LEU A 9 4.50 56.31 -8.84
N SER A 10 4.68 56.45 -7.52
CA SER A 10 4.56 55.33 -6.58
C SER A 10 3.12 54.86 -6.36
N LEU A 11 2.13 55.74 -6.55
CA LEU A 11 0.71 55.37 -6.48
C LEU A 11 0.21 54.63 -7.75
N PHE A 12 0.85 54.84 -8.90
CA PHE A 12 0.52 54.13 -10.14
C PHE A 12 1.05 52.69 -10.19
N VAL A 13 2.17 52.40 -9.52
CA VAL A 13 2.73 51.03 -9.46
C VAL A 13 1.90 50.13 -8.51
N ALA A 14 1.20 50.71 -7.52
CA ALA A 14 0.34 49.96 -6.60
C ALA A 14 -0.98 49.48 -7.22
N LEU A 15 -1.41 50.04 -8.37
CA LEU A 15 -2.70 49.74 -9.00
C LEU A 15 -2.61 48.81 -10.22
N ALA A 16 -1.41 48.41 -10.63
CA ALA A 16 -1.19 47.51 -11.77
C ALA A 16 -1.00 46.02 -11.40
N SER A 17 -1.22 45.64 -10.13
CA SER A 17 -1.12 44.25 -9.68
C SER A 17 -2.48 43.68 -9.27
N CYS A 18 -3.46 43.79 -10.15
CA CYS A 18 -4.67 42.97 -10.11
C CYS A 18 -4.91 42.40 -11.51
N ASN A 19 -4.23 41.30 -11.81
CA ASN A 19 -4.67 40.39 -12.86
C ASN A 19 -5.10 39.08 -12.20
N SER A 20 -6.31 39.08 -11.63
CA SER A 20 -6.95 37.89 -11.08
C SER A 20 -7.53 37.06 -12.22
N SER A 21 -6.65 36.41 -12.96
CA SER A 21 -6.97 35.31 -13.88
C SER A 21 -5.91 34.21 -13.75
N GLY A 22 -5.63 33.80 -12.51
CA GLY A 22 -4.70 32.72 -12.22
C GLY A 22 -5.42 31.39 -12.18
N THR A 23 -5.33 30.61 -13.26
CA THR A 23 -5.31 29.15 -13.13
C THR A 23 -4.30 28.83 -12.03
N LYS A 24 -4.76 28.27 -10.89
CA LYS A 24 -3.88 27.95 -9.75
C LYS A 24 -2.69 27.16 -10.26
N ASP A 25 -1.50 27.75 -10.20
CA ASP A 25 -0.28 27.07 -10.58
C ASP A 25 -0.05 25.94 -9.56
N LYS A 26 -0.41 24.71 -9.96
CA LYS A 26 -0.22 23.50 -9.17
C LYS A 26 1.26 23.23 -8.88
N SER A 27 2.20 24.02 -9.42
CA SER A 27 3.63 23.93 -9.12
C SER A 27 3.98 24.24 -7.64
N LEU A 28 3.21 25.10 -6.96
CA LEU A 28 3.55 25.70 -5.66
C LEU A 28 2.90 25.04 -4.41
N VAL A 29 2.30 23.85 -4.53
CA VAL A 29 1.71 23.16 -3.37
C VAL A 29 2.78 22.52 -2.46
N PRO A 30 2.60 22.52 -1.13
CA PRO A 30 3.58 21.99 -0.17
C PRO A 30 3.76 20.47 -0.27
N ASN A 31 4.77 19.95 0.42
CA ASN A 31 4.93 18.51 0.61
C ASN A 31 3.80 17.94 1.46
N SER A 32 3.34 16.75 1.07
CA SER A 32 2.35 15.99 1.80
C SER A 32 2.89 15.41 3.11
N VAL A 33 2.00 15.10 4.05
CA VAL A 33 2.30 14.55 5.38
C VAL A 33 1.37 13.37 5.71
N GLY A 34 1.61 12.73 6.87
CA GLY A 34 0.77 11.67 7.43
C GLY A 34 1.45 10.30 7.50
N ASN A 35 0.91 9.43 8.35
CA ASN A 35 1.31 8.02 8.43
C ASN A 35 0.91 7.27 7.17
N ILE A 36 1.54 6.12 6.92
CA ILE A 36 1.16 5.26 5.79
C ILE A 36 -0.28 4.76 6.00
N ASN A 37 -1.07 4.70 4.94
CA ASN A 37 -2.48 4.30 4.92
C ASN A 37 -3.38 5.15 5.85
N ALA A 38 -2.99 6.39 6.17
CA ALA A 38 -3.85 7.35 6.85
C ALA A 38 -4.76 8.05 5.82
N LEU A 39 -6.07 7.92 5.98
CA LEU A 39 -7.06 8.51 5.08
C LEU A 39 -7.85 9.62 5.77
N GLN A 40 -7.72 10.85 5.25
CA GLN A 40 -8.54 11.97 5.73
C GLN A 40 -9.91 11.93 5.04
N ILE A 41 -10.98 11.77 5.81
CA ILE A 41 -12.36 11.87 5.33
C ILE A 41 -12.85 13.31 5.53
N ILE A 42 -13.43 13.91 4.50
CA ILE A 42 -14.00 15.25 4.54
C ILE A 42 -15.47 15.14 4.16
N THR A 43 -16.35 15.22 5.15
CA THR A 43 -17.81 15.15 4.97
C THR A 43 -18.50 15.81 6.17
N PRO A 44 -19.67 16.47 6.01
CA PRO A 44 -20.45 16.99 7.13
C PRO A 44 -20.74 15.93 8.19
N ASN A 45 -20.88 16.36 9.45
CA ASN A 45 -21.08 15.45 10.58
C ASN A 45 -22.37 14.62 10.44
N ASP A 46 -23.43 15.21 9.92
CA ASP A 46 -24.71 14.50 9.73
C ASP A 46 -24.56 13.36 8.72
N LEU A 47 -23.87 13.59 7.61
CA LEU A 47 -23.54 12.55 6.63
C LEU A 47 -22.61 11.47 7.22
N TRP A 48 -21.64 11.87 8.03
CA TRP A 48 -20.71 10.93 8.67
C TRP A 48 -21.39 9.98 9.67
N ASN A 49 -22.38 10.50 10.40
CA ASN A 49 -23.14 9.75 11.39
C ASN A 49 -24.31 8.96 10.77
N GLY A 50 -24.65 9.22 9.49
CA GLY A 50 -25.69 8.54 8.74
C GLY A 50 -25.18 7.47 7.76
N VAL A 51 -26.05 7.15 6.79
CA VAL A 51 -25.83 6.06 5.80
C VAL A 51 -24.64 6.30 4.89
N VAL A 52 -24.29 7.56 4.61
CA VAL A 52 -23.11 7.93 3.82
C VAL A 52 -21.83 7.54 4.55
N GLY A 53 -21.74 7.85 5.84
CA GLY A 53 -20.60 7.46 6.67
C GLY A 53 -20.47 5.95 6.85
N GLU A 54 -21.60 5.24 6.95
CA GLU A 54 -21.61 3.77 6.95
C GLU A 54 -21.07 3.20 5.62
N ALA A 55 -21.51 3.74 4.48
CA ALA A 55 -20.97 3.34 3.17
C ALA A 55 -19.46 3.59 3.07
N ILE A 56 -18.96 4.72 3.61
CA ILE A 56 -17.51 4.97 3.67
C ILE A 56 -16.82 3.91 4.53
N ARG A 57 -17.31 3.61 5.73
CA ARG A 57 -16.71 2.62 6.64
C ARG A 57 -16.72 1.21 6.05
N ASN A 58 -17.82 0.79 5.43
CA ASN A 58 -17.98 -0.52 4.82
C ASN A 58 -16.97 -0.78 3.69
N ASN A 59 -16.52 0.27 2.99
CA ASN A 59 -15.57 0.15 1.89
C ASN A 59 -14.12 0.44 2.33
N PHE A 60 -13.88 1.58 2.99
CA PHE A 60 -12.53 2.08 3.28
C PHE A 60 -11.98 1.61 4.65
N ALA A 61 -12.83 1.05 5.50
CA ALA A 61 -12.42 0.32 6.71
C ALA A 61 -12.80 -1.17 6.64
N ALA A 62 -12.99 -1.69 5.42
CA ALA A 62 -13.10 -3.13 5.22
C ALA A 62 -11.86 -3.86 5.78
N PRO A 63 -12.00 -5.11 6.25
CA PRO A 63 -10.86 -5.92 6.66
C PRO A 63 -9.81 -6.06 5.56
N THR A 64 -8.54 -6.04 5.95
CA THR A 64 -7.42 -6.28 5.03
C THR A 64 -7.28 -7.78 4.77
N ASP A 65 -7.27 -8.17 3.49
CA ASP A 65 -7.17 -9.57 3.09
C ASP A 65 -5.89 -10.26 3.62
N GLY A 66 -6.05 -11.49 4.08
CA GLY A 66 -4.95 -12.35 4.53
C GLY A 66 -4.40 -12.04 5.93
N LEU A 67 -5.07 -11.19 6.72
CA LEU A 67 -4.74 -11.00 8.13
C LEU A 67 -5.51 -11.98 9.03
N PRO A 68 -4.89 -12.44 10.15
CA PRO A 68 -5.57 -13.31 11.12
C PRO A 68 -6.61 -12.56 11.97
N GLN A 69 -6.51 -11.23 12.05
CA GLN A 69 -7.43 -10.36 12.78
C GLN A 69 -7.88 -9.26 11.83
N ASP A 70 -9.16 -8.88 11.93
CA ASP A 70 -9.73 -7.81 11.13
C ASP A 70 -9.04 -6.48 11.45
N GLU A 71 -8.25 -5.99 10.49
CA GLU A 71 -7.63 -4.67 10.54
C GLU A 71 -8.06 -3.85 9.30
N PRO A 72 -8.52 -2.60 9.47
CA PRO A 72 -9.11 -1.82 8.38
C PRO A 72 -8.05 -1.39 7.35
N LEU A 73 -8.41 -1.41 6.06
CA LEU A 73 -7.55 -0.96 4.95
C LEU A 73 -6.87 0.39 5.22
N PHE A 74 -7.62 1.37 5.76
CA PHE A 74 -7.11 2.70 6.10
C PHE A 74 -7.38 3.08 7.56
N SER A 75 -6.42 3.80 8.15
CA SER A 75 -6.64 4.52 9.40
C SER A 75 -7.34 5.84 9.08
N MET A 76 -8.65 5.89 9.31
CA MET A 76 -9.49 7.03 8.91
C MET A 76 -9.58 8.09 10.01
N ASN A 77 -9.48 9.36 9.61
CA ASN A 77 -9.83 10.51 10.44
C ASN A 77 -10.86 11.36 9.70
N GLN A 78 -12.02 11.62 10.30
CA GLN A 78 -13.04 12.49 9.69
C GLN A 78 -12.89 13.93 10.15
N MET A 79 -13.24 14.86 9.26
CA MET A 79 -13.46 16.26 9.60
C MET A 79 -14.56 16.88 8.72
N PRO A 80 -15.23 17.94 9.20
CA PRO A 80 -16.22 18.65 8.39
C PRO A 80 -15.53 19.53 7.32
N PRO A 81 -16.21 19.84 6.19
CA PRO A 81 -15.63 20.59 5.07
C PRO A 81 -15.03 21.95 5.42
N GLU A 82 -15.61 22.64 6.40
CA GLU A 82 -15.17 23.94 6.89
C GLU A 82 -13.77 23.86 7.54
N GLY A 83 -13.47 22.70 8.15
CA GLY A 83 -12.17 22.40 8.74
C GLY A 83 -11.10 22.02 7.72
N PHE A 84 -11.48 21.74 6.46
CA PHE A 84 -10.55 21.31 5.42
C PHE A 84 -9.82 22.51 4.78
N SER A 85 -8.94 23.12 5.56
CA SER A 85 -8.11 24.27 5.18
C SER A 85 -6.69 24.15 5.73
N GLY A 86 -5.77 24.99 5.21
CA GLY A 86 -4.39 25.04 5.66
C GLY A 86 -3.71 23.66 5.70
N PHE A 87 -3.14 23.33 6.87
CA PHE A 87 -2.41 22.07 7.11
C PHE A 87 -3.27 20.80 6.92
N ALA A 88 -4.58 20.86 7.16
CA ALA A 88 -5.46 19.71 6.98
C ALA A 88 -5.48 19.20 5.53
N ARG A 89 -5.18 20.09 4.57
CA ARG A 89 -5.06 19.75 3.16
C ARG A 89 -3.73 19.10 2.78
N SER A 90 -2.80 18.97 3.71
CA SER A 90 -1.48 18.37 3.45
C SER A 90 -1.47 16.84 3.57
N ASN A 91 -2.56 16.20 4.01
CA ASN A 91 -2.64 14.74 4.09
C ASN A 91 -2.46 14.12 2.69
N ARG A 92 -1.65 13.05 2.59
CA ARG A 92 -1.40 12.34 1.32
C ARG A 92 -2.66 11.77 0.69
N LEU A 93 -3.53 11.20 1.51
CA LEU A 93 -4.80 10.64 1.07
C LEU A 93 -5.96 11.44 1.62
N PHE A 94 -6.93 11.73 0.76
CA PHE A 94 -8.20 12.33 1.20
C PHE A 94 -9.40 11.81 0.41
N LEU A 95 -10.53 11.65 1.09
CA LEU A 95 -11.83 11.35 0.49
C LEU A 95 -12.80 12.48 0.87
N TYR A 96 -13.21 13.27 -0.11
CA TYR A 96 -14.11 14.41 0.07
C TYR A 96 -15.50 14.04 -0.44
N VAL A 97 -16.49 14.00 0.45
CA VAL A 97 -17.86 13.53 0.16
C VAL A 97 -18.85 14.59 0.64
N VAL A 98 -19.66 15.15 -0.26
CA VAL A 98 -20.64 16.20 0.07
C VAL A 98 -21.87 16.15 -0.80
N ILE A 99 -23.01 16.63 -0.28
CA ILE A 99 -24.18 16.92 -1.10
C ILE A 99 -23.90 18.12 -2.02
N SER A 100 -24.30 18.03 -3.28
CA SER A 100 -24.16 19.07 -4.30
C SER A 100 -25.16 18.84 -5.43
N GLU A 101 -25.51 19.89 -6.17
CA GLU A 101 -26.38 19.78 -7.36
C GLU A 101 -25.76 18.88 -8.46
N GLU A 102 -24.44 18.77 -8.50
CA GLU A 102 -23.72 17.94 -9.47
C GLU A 102 -23.50 16.51 -8.94
N GLU A 103 -23.80 15.51 -9.77
CA GLU A 103 -23.37 14.13 -9.57
C GLU A 103 -21.99 13.91 -10.21
N LYS A 104 -20.94 13.81 -9.39
CA LYS A 104 -19.56 13.77 -9.89
C LYS A 104 -18.63 12.98 -8.97
N VAL A 105 -17.85 12.08 -9.57
CA VAL A 105 -16.70 11.42 -8.94
C VAL A 105 -15.43 11.87 -9.64
N THR A 106 -14.43 12.32 -8.90
CA THR A 106 -13.14 12.78 -9.44
C THR A 106 -12.00 12.24 -8.62
N ILE A 107 -11.04 11.57 -9.29
CA ILE A 107 -9.74 11.25 -8.70
C ILE A 107 -8.85 12.48 -8.87
N ALA A 108 -8.38 13.03 -7.75
CA ALA A 108 -7.55 14.20 -7.67
C ALA A 108 -6.09 13.79 -7.43
N THR A 109 -5.16 14.43 -8.15
CA THR A 109 -3.72 14.25 -7.96
C THR A 109 -3.08 15.61 -7.70
N ASN A 110 -2.32 15.68 -6.60
CA ASN A 110 -1.60 16.88 -6.16
C ASN A 110 -2.48 18.15 -6.09
N GLU A 111 -3.71 18.01 -5.59
CA GLU A 111 -4.66 19.12 -5.54
C GLU A 111 -4.25 20.19 -4.51
N TYR A 112 -3.72 19.76 -3.38
CA TYR A 112 -3.32 20.64 -2.27
C TYR A 112 -1.93 20.37 -1.71
N ALA A 113 -1.34 19.20 -1.96
CA ALA A 113 0.01 18.83 -1.53
C ALA A 113 0.66 17.83 -2.50
N LYS A 114 1.97 17.52 -2.33
CA LYS A 114 2.73 16.60 -3.19
C LYS A 114 3.58 15.57 -2.40
N PRO A 115 3.58 14.29 -2.79
CA PRO A 115 2.56 13.63 -3.62
C PRO A 115 1.22 13.57 -2.86
N GLN A 116 0.09 13.76 -3.53
CA GLN A 116 -1.23 13.62 -2.91
C GLN A 116 -2.18 12.93 -3.89
N THR A 117 -2.96 11.99 -3.36
CA THR A 117 -4.00 11.28 -4.10
C THR A 117 -5.31 11.44 -3.33
N GLY A 118 -6.34 11.99 -3.96
CA GLY A 118 -7.64 12.16 -3.34
C GLY A 118 -8.77 11.69 -4.23
N ALA A 119 -9.94 11.51 -3.63
CA ALA A 119 -11.19 11.28 -4.35
C ALA A 119 -12.23 12.28 -3.87
N ILE A 120 -12.96 12.88 -4.81
CA ILE A 120 -14.03 13.85 -4.54
C ILE A 120 -15.32 13.24 -5.09
N ILE A 121 -16.31 13.05 -4.22
CA ILE A 121 -17.62 12.50 -4.54
C ILE A 121 -18.68 13.55 -4.17
N LYS A 122 -19.48 13.94 -5.15
CA LYS A 122 -20.56 14.91 -5.03
C LYS A 122 -21.83 14.30 -5.61
N ALA A 123 -22.97 14.49 -4.94
CA ALA A 123 -24.26 14.04 -5.44
C ALA A 123 -25.43 14.82 -4.78
N PRO A 124 -26.63 14.85 -5.39
CA PRO A 124 -27.76 15.65 -4.90
C PRO A 124 -28.46 15.08 -3.65
N SER A 125 -28.18 13.82 -3.28
CA SER A 125 -28.79 13.19 -2.10
C SER A 125 -27.86 12.17 -1.43
N GLU A 126 -28.20 11.76 -0.22
CA GLU A 126 -27.46 10.73 0.53
C GLU A 126 -27.48 9.39 -0.19
N GLU A 127 -28.64 9.00 -0.76
CA GLU A 127 -28.79 7.74 -1.48
C GLU A 127 -27.86 7.70 -2.70
N LYS A 128 -27.75 8.82 -3.42
CA LYS A 128 -26.84 8.95 -4.56
C LYS A 128 -25.38 8.97 -4.14
N LEU A 129 -25.04 9.58 -3.00
CA LEU A 129 -23.69 9.47 -2.44
C LEU A 129 -23.33 8.03 -2.12
N VAL A 130 -24.21 7.27 -1.47
CA VAL A 130 -24.00 5.85 -1.14
C VAL A 130 -23.80 5.02 -2.41
N GLU A 131 -24.63 5.23 -3.43
CA GLU A 131 -24.50 4.57 -4.74
C GLU A 131 -23.11 4.83 -5.35
N LEU A 132 -22.68 6.10 -5.41
CA LEU A 132 -21.39 6.48 -5.98
C LEU A 132 -20.21 5.95 -5.16
N ILE A 133 -20.29 5.97 -3.83
CA ILE A 133 -19.24 5.43 -2.96
C ILE A 133 -19.04 3.95 -3.27
N ASN A 134 -20.11 3.15 -3.20
CA ASN A 134 -20.04 1.71 -3.41
C ASN A 134 -19.56 1.37 -4.83
N LYS A 135 -20.07 2.09 -5.84
CA LYS A 135 -19.70 1.87 -7.25
C LYS A 135 -18.23 2.15 -7.55
N ASN A 136 -17.62 3.15 -6.87
CA ASN A 136 -16.28 3.63 -7.19
C ASN A 136 -15.22 3.24 -6.15
N ALA A 137 -15.61 2.63 -5.03
CA ALA A 137 -14.71 2.27 -3.93
C ALA A 137 -13.49 1.48 -4.38
N ALA A 138 -13.68 0.40 -5.16
CA ALA A 138 -12.58 -0.44 -5.62
C ALA A 138 -11.52 0.35 -6.39
N GLN A 139 -11.94 1.23 -7.32
CA GLN A 139 -11.03 2.08 -8.08
C GLN A 139 -10.30 3.10 -7.19
N ILE A 140 -11.01 3.70 -6.24
CA ILE A 140 -10.42 4.68 -5.32
C ILE A 140 -9.38 4.01 -4.41
N ILE A 141 -9.72 2.85 -3.84
CA ILE A 141 -8.85 2.04 -2.98
C ILE A 141 -7.58 1.64 -3.75
N GLU A 142 -7.70 1.18 -5.00
CA GLU A 142 -6.56 0.84 -5.86
C GLU A 142 -5.62 2.05 -6.04
N LYS A 143 -6.17 3.24 -6.31
CA LYS A 143 -5.37 4.47 -6.47
C LYS A 143 -4.69 4.89 -5.17
N PHE A 144 -5.37 4.77 -4.04
CA PHE A 144 -4.80 5.08 -2.73
C PHE A 144 -3.69 4.09 -2.36
N HIS A 145 -3.92 2.79 -2.53
CA HIS A 145 -2.93 1.74 -2.28
C HIS A 145 -1.68 1.95 -3.14
N ALA A 146 -1.83 2.16 -4.44
CA ALA A 146 -0.70 2.43 -5.33
C ALA A 146 0.09 3.71 -4.97
N SER A 147 -0.60 4.73 -4.45
CA SER A 147 0.04 5.95 -3.93
C SER A 147 0.87 5.67 -2.69
N GLU A 148 0.33 4.88 -1.75
CA GLU A 148 1.00 4.57 -0.49
C GLU A 148 2.15 3.57 -0.67
N ILE A 149 2.06 2.63 -1.62
CA ILE A 149 3.19 1.73 -1.97
C ILE A 149 4.38 2.55 -2.44
N LYS A 150 4.15 3.53 -3.33
CA LYS A 150 5.21 4.42 -3.83
C LYS A 150 5.82 5.25 -2.71
N GLU A 151 5.00 5.80 -1.82
CA GLU A 151 5.52 6.55 -0.68
C GLU A 151 6.30 5.66 0.28
N ARG A 152 5.83 4.44 0.55
CA ARG A 152 6.53 3.48 1.41
C ARG A 152 7.89 3.11 0.84
N GLN A 153 7.97 2.84 -0.47
CA GLN A 153 9.21 2.59 -1.20
C GLN A 153 10.15 3.79 -1.16
N ARG A 154 9.63 5.02 -1.37
CA ARG A 154 10.42 6.26 -1.26
C ARG A 154 11.05 6.42 0.12
N ARG A 155 10.31 6.12 1.19
CA ARG A 155 10.83 6.14 2.57
C ARG A 155 11.87 5.05 2.81
N THR A 156 11.64 3.84 2.28
CA THR A 156 12.61 2.73 2.35
C THR A 156 13.92 3.08 1.64
N ALA A 157 13.87 3.76 0.50
CA ALA A 157 15.04 4.15 -0.28
C ALA A 157 16.01 5.11 0.43
N ILE A 158 15.63 5.68 1.58
CA ILE A 158 16.53 6.50 2.42
C ILE A 158 17.72 5.66 2.90
N SER A 159 17.50 4.39 3.26
CA SER A 159 18.55 3.51 3.76
C SER A 159 18.26 2.07 3.39
N LEU A 160 18.98 1.56 2.39
CA LEU A 160 18.85 0.21 1.86
C LEU A 160 19.96 -0.70 2.39
N MET A 161 19.64 -1.98 2.62
CA MET A 161 20.67 -3.00 2.80
C MET A 161 21.35 -3.31 1.46
N LYS A 162 22.57 -3.85 1.51
CA LYS A 162 23.25 -4.36 0.32
C LYS A 162 22.64 -5.71 -0.09
N THR A 163 22.30 -5.85 -1.36
CA THR A 163 21.65 -7.03 -1.93
C THR A 163 22.40 -7.59 -3.15
N ASP A 164 23.70 -7.31 -3.27
CA ASP A 164 24.53 -7.73 -4.41
C ASP A 164 24.50 -9.25 -4.64
N SER A 165 24.54 -10.05 -3.57
CA SER A 165 24.45 -11.51 -3.66
C SER A 165 23.08 -11.98 -4.17
N LEU A 166 21.99 -11.35 -3.73
CA LEU A 166 20.65 -11.64 -4.23
C LEU A 166 20.56 -11.32 -5.72
N LYS A 167 21.07 -10.16 -6.14
CA LYS A 167 21.11 -9.77 -7.56
C LYS A 167 21.90 -10.77 -8.40
N ASN A 168 23.10 -11.14 -7.95
CA ASN A 168 23.99 -12.01 -8.71
C ASN A 168 23.48 -13.46 -8.81
N VAL A 169 22.87 -13.98 -7.75
CA VAL A 169 22.39 -15.38 -7.70
C VAL A 169 20.98 -15.50 -8.27
N MET A 170 20.07 -14.60 -7.90
CA MET A 170 18.66 -14.70 -8.26
C MET A 170 18.27 -13.85 -9.46
N GLY A 171 19.14 -12.97 -9.97
CA GLY A 171 18.80 -12.09 -11.09
C GLY A 171 17.68 -11.09 -10.77
N VAL A 172 17.54 -10.71 -9.49
CA VAL A 172 16.53 -9.75 -9.02
C VAL A 172 17.14 -8.78 -8.01
N SER A 173 16.74 -7.52 -8.08
CA SER A 173 17.01 -6.54 -7.03
C SER A 173 15.72 -6.11 -6.33
N LEU A 174 15.82 -5.83 -5.02
CA LEU A 174 14.73 -5.40 -4.16
C LEU A 174 15.20 -4.20 -3.32
N GLN A 175 14.31 -3.23 -3.08
CA GLN A 175 14.51 -2.14 -2.13
C GLN A 175 14.19 -2.62 -0.72
N ILE A 176 15.17 -3.25 -0.07
CA ILE A 176 15.02 -3.77 1.29
C ILE A 176 15.64 -2.79 2.30
N PRO A 177 14.93 -2.38 3.38
CA PRO A 177 15.47 -1.49 4.39
C PRO A 177 16.75 -2.04 5.04
N SER A 178 17.68 -1.16 5.40
CA SER A 178 18.94 -1.51 6.09
C SER A 178 18.77 -2.19 7.45
N ALA A 179 17.57 -2.15 8.02
CA ALA A 179 17.21 -2.88 9.26
C ALA A 179 17.09 -4.40 9.07
N TYR A 180 16.99 -4.89 7.84
CA TYR A 180 17.02 -6.33 7.55
C TYR A 180 18.45 -6.85 7.48
N ARG A 181 18.63 -8.12 7.83
CA ARG A 181 19.86 -8.88 7.63
C ARG A 181 19.59 -10.21 6.92
N ILE A 182 20.60 -10.74 6.23
CA ILE A 182 20.54 -12.09 5.66
C ILE A 182 20.65 -13.10 6.82
N ALA A 183 19.61 -13.91 6.99
CA ALA A 183 19.59 -15.02 7.94
C ALA A 183 20.14 -16.30 7.32
N LYS A 184 19.83 -16.54 6.03
CA LYS A 184 20.35 -17.67 5.26
C LYS A 184 20.40 -17.30 3.78
N ALA A 185 21.47 -17.69 3.09
CA ALA A 185 21.62 -17.53 1.66
C ALA A 185 22.30 -18.76 1.06
N THR A 186 21.80 -19.20 -0.08
CA THR A 186 22.30 -20.32 -0.89
C THR A 186 22.09 -19.98 -2.36
N ASP A 187 22.51 -20.86 -3.26
CA ASP A 187 22.36 -20.67 -4.71
C ASP A 187 20.89 -20.67 -5.19
N SER A 188 19.95 -21.10 -4.34
CA SER A 188 18.52 -21.20 -4.71
C SER A 188 17.56 -20.72 -3.62
N PHE A 189 18.04 -20.10 -2.54
CA PHE A 189 17.20 -19.61 -1.44
C PHE A 189 17.88 -18.48 -0.67
N PHE A 190 17.13 -17.40 -0.44
CA PHE A 190 17.49 -16.29 0.44
C PHE A 190 16.40 -16.10 1.48
N TRP A 191 16.82 -15.96 2.74
CA TRP A 191 15.98 -15.54 3.84
C TRP A 191 16.61 -14.31 4.49
N MET A 192 15.84 -13.23 4.55
CA MET A 192 16.20 -11.99 5.23
C MET A 192 15.18 -11.72 6.34
N ARG A 193 15.67 -11.20 7.47
CA ARG A 193 14.86 -10.98 8.68
C ARG A 193 15.15 -9.62 9.29
N LYS A 194 14.11 -8.96 9.79
CA LYS A 194 14.16 -7.77 10.63
C LYS A 194 13.49 -8.11 11.96
N ASP A 195 14.20 -7.90 13.06
CA ASP A 195 13.62 -8.06 14.39
C ASP A 195 12.76 -6.83 14.74
N LEU A 196 11.64 -7.10 15.39
CA LEU A 196 10.77 -6.12 16.03
C LEU A 196 10.99 -6.17 17.54
N LYS A 197 10.32 -5.29 18.28
CA LYS A 197 10.29 -5.38 19.75
C LYS A 197 9.72 -6.73 20.20
N ASP A 198 8.60 -7.13 19.59
CA ASP A 198 7.84 -8.35 19.93
C ASP A 198 7.53 -9.12 18.63
N GLY A 199 8.52 -9.85 18.12
CA GLY A 199 8.41 -10.67 16.90
C GLY A 199 9.32 -10.20 15.76
N THR A 200 9.06 -10.65 14.52
CA THR A 200 9.88 -10.40 13.32
C THR A 200 9.06 -10.24 12.04
N THR A 201 9.64 -9.52 11.09
CA THR A 201 9.23 -9.55 9.67
C THR A 201 10.31 -10.23 8.85
N ASN A 202 9.90 -11.07 7.91
CA ASN A 202 10.78 -11.95 7.15
C ASN A 202 10.49 -11.81 5.66
N ILE A 203 11.54 -11.92 4.85
CA ILE A 203 11.47 -11.93 3.39
C ILE A 203 12.17 -13.20 2.89
N LEU A 204 11.49 -13.97 2.05
CA LEU A 204 12.04 -15.12 1.35
C LEU A 204 12.10 -14.83 -0.15
N VAL A 205 13.19 -15.26 -0.77
CA VAL A 205 13.34 -15.29 -2.23
C VAL A 205 13.89 -16.64 -2.65
N TYR A 206 13.14 -17.36 -3.48
CA TYR A 206 13.54 -18.67 -4.00
C TYR A 206 12.92 -18.92 -5.37
N GLN A 207 13.40 -19.93 -6.07
CA GLN A 207 12.94 -20.26 -7.42
C GLN A 207 12.41 -21.68 -7.52
N VAL A 208 11.40 -21.87 -8.35
CA VAL A 208 10.82 -23.18 -8.68
C VAL A 208 10.60 -23.29 -10.20
N PRO A 209 10.66 -24.49 -10.81
CA PRO A 209 10.38 -24.65 -12.24
C PRO A 209 8.98 -24.16 -12.63
N LEU A 210 8.81 -23.67 -13.87
CA LEU A 210 7.48 -23.26 -14.38
C LEU A 210 6.45 -24.39 -14.34
N SER A 211 6.88 -25.65 -14.42
CA SER A 211 6.01 -26.81 -14.34
C SER A 211 5.41 -27.06 -12.96
N MET A 212 5.81 -26.30 -11.93
CA MET A 212 5.26 -26.45 -10.58
C MET A 212 3.91 -25.73 -10.41
N ILE A 213 3.59 -24.74 -11.26
CA ILE A 213 2.30 -24.02 -11.27
C ILE A 213 1.79 -24.03 -12.70
N THR A 214 0.92 -24.99 -13.01
CA THR A 214 0.58 -25.37 -14.40
C THR A 214 -0.73 -24.81 -14.91
N ASN A 215 -1.68 -24.50 -14.03
CA ASN A 215 -3.02 -24.05 -14.38
C ASN A 215 -3.52 -22.99 -13.40
N ASP A 216 -4.10 -21.90 -13.93
CA ASP A 216 -4.72 -20.83 -13.16
C ASP A 216 -5.75 -21.35 -12.16
N SER A 217 -6.55 -22.36 -12.53
CA SER A 217 -7.61 -22.90 -11.66
C SER A 217 -7.09 -23.69 -10.46
N THR A 218 -5.86 -24.17 -10.49
CA THR A 218 -5.23 -24.93 -9.38
C THR A 218 -4.06 -24.19 -8.74
N ALA A 219 -3.76 -22.97 -9.20
CA ALA A 219 -2.55 -22.24 -8.83
C ALA A 219 -2.40 -22.06 -7.31
N VAL A 220 -3.50 -21.75 -6.60
CA VAL A 220 -3.46 -21.60 -5.13
C VAL A 220 -2.98 -22.88 -4.42
N GLY A 221 -3.48 -24.04 -4.82
CA GLY A 221 -3.09 -25.32 -4.23
C GLY A 221 -1.64 -25.71 -4.53
N ASP A 222 -1.15 -25.37 -5.73
CA ASP A 222 0.24 -25.57 -6.11
C ASP A 222 1.17 -24.63 -5.31
N ILE A 223 0.80 -23.36 -5.15
CA ILE A 223 1.55 -22.37 -4.36
C ILE A 223 1.65 -22.80 -2.89
N ILE A 224 0.56 -23.27 -2.28
CA ILE A 224 0.55 -23.77 -0.89
C ILE A 224 1.54 -24.93 -0.74
N LYS A 225 1.44 -25.95 -1.59
CA LYS A 225 2.36 -27.10 -1.56
C LYS A 225 3.83 -26.70 -1.69
N ILE A 226 4.11 -25.73 -2.56
CA ILE A 226 5.47 -25.19 -2.73
C ILE A 226 5.92 -24.48 -1.45
N ARG A 227 5.10 -23.56 -0.90
CA ARG A 227 5.40 -22.84 0.35
C ARG A 227 5.69 -23.79 1.49
N ASP A 228 4.81 -24.75 1.74
CA ASP A 228 4.90 -25.65 2.89
C ASP A 228 6.14 -26.55 2.78
N SER A 229 6.43 -27.06 1.58
CA SER A 229 7.66 -27.84 1.32
C SER A 229 8.92 -27.01 1.55
N ILE A 230 8.95 -25.75 1.11
CA ILE A 230 10.13 -24.88 1.28
C ILE A 230 10.28 -24.44 2.74
N GLY A 231 9.18 -24.00 3.37
CA GLY A 231 9.12 -23.58 4.77
C GLY A 231 9.60 -24.68 5.71
N SER A 232 8.99 -25.86 5.63
CA SER A 232 9.31 -27.01 6.50
C SER A 232 10.76 -27.49 6.36
N LYS A 233 11.41 -27.29 5.21
CA LYS A 233 12.79 -27.74 4.98
C LYS A 233 13.84 -26.69 5.34
N LEU A 234 13.53 -25.41 5.13
CA LEU A 234 14.54 -24.35 5.12
C LEU A 234 14.42 -23.34 6.25
N LEU A 235 13.23 -23.21 6.86
CA LEU A 235 13.02 -22.34 8.02
C LEU A 235 13.23 -23.12 9.31
N PRO A 236 14.04 -22.60 10.24
CA PRO A 236 14.20 -23.21 11.55
C PRO A 236 12.91 -23.01 12.35
N VAL A 237 12.37 -24.11 12.84
CA VAL A 237 11.24 -24.18 13.78
C VAL A 237 11.66 -25.11 14.91
N GLU A 238 11.18 -24.85 16.12
CA GLU A 238 11.50 -25.65 17.31
C GLU A 238 10.71 -26.97 17.31
N ASP A 239 11.13 -27.93 18.15
CA ASP A 239 10.40 -29.15 18.49
C ASP A 239 9.84 -29.98 17.32
N ASP A 240 10.63 -30.15 16.25
CA ASP A 240 10.26 -30.88 15.02
C ASP A 240 8.99 -30.34 14.31
N GLY A 241 8.60 -29.10 14.64
CA GLY A 241 7.47 -28.41 14.02
C GLY A 241 7.63 -28.24 12.51
N GLN A 242 6.56 -27.82 11.84
CA GLN A 242 6.58 -27.58 10.40
C GLN A 242 5.97 -26.23 10.09
N PHE A 243 6.73 -25.37 9.42
CA PHE A 243 6.21 -24.10 8.90
C PHE A 243 5.30 -24.40 7.70
N VAL A 244 4.01 -24.12 7.87
CA VAL A 244 2.96 -24.41 6.89
C VAL A 244 1.99 -23.25 6.74
N THR A 245 1.23 -23.26 5.66
CA THR A 245 0.06 -22.42 5.48
C THR A 245 -1.04 -22.88 6.45
N GLU A 246 -1.76 -21.97 7.08
CA GLU A 246 -2.83 -22.31 8.03
C GLU A 246 -4.00 -23.00 7.29
N ASP A 247 -4.34 -24.22 7.70
CA ASP A 247 -5.36 -25.04 7.03
C ASP A 247 -6.79 -24.52 7.24
N ALA A 248 -7.03 -23.71 8.28
CA ALA A 248 -8.37 -23.23 8.64
C ALA A 248 -8.96 -22.27 7.59
N TYR A 249 -8.12 -21.57 6.83
CA TYR A 249 -8.55 -20.59 5.84
C TYR A 249 -7.74 -20.70 4.55
N ALA A 250 -8.44 -20.91 3.43
CA ALA A 250 -7.80 -20.88 2.13
C ALA A 250 -7.23 -19.47 1.85
N PRO A 251 -5.95 -19.35 1.45
CA PRO A 251 -5.37 -18.09 1.02
C PRO A 251 -6.16 -17.44 -0.12
N TYR A 252 -6.21 -16.12 -0.10
CA TYR A 252 -6.71 -15.32 -1.20
C TYR A 252 -5.75 -15.44 -2.38
N LEU A 253 -6.28 -15.55 -3.60
CA LEU A 253 -5.51 -15.59 -4.84
C LEU A 253 -5.93 -14.45 -5.76
N PHE A 254 -4.95 -13.65 -6.15
CA PHE A 254 -5.08 -12.57 -7.13
C PHE A 254 -4.05 -12.74 -8.24
N THR A 255 -4.17 -11.91 -9.28
CA THR A 255 -3.15 -11.78 -10.31
C THR A 255 -2.72 -10.33 -10.43
N THR A 256 -1.43 -10.13 -10.65
CA THR A 256 -0.83 -8.80 -10.78
C THR A 256 0.38 -8.84 -11.72
N LYS A 257 1.13 -7.74 -11.78
CA LYS A 257 2.41 -7.68 -12.47
C LYS A 257 3.51 -7.15 -11.55
N ILE A 258 4.62 -7.87 -11.50
CA ILE A 258 5.85 -7.43 -10.86
C ILE A 258 6.89 -7.18 -11.95
N ASP A 259 7.39 -5.95 -12.04
CA ASP A 259 8.32 -5.51 -13.09
C ASP A 259 7.83 -5.85 -14.52
N GLY A 260 6.52 -5.68 -14.75
CA GLY A 260 5.85 -5.98 -16.02
C GLY A 260 5.61 -7.46 -16.30
N LYS A 261 6.13 -8.37 -15.48
CA LYS A 261 5.92 -9.83 -15.60
C LYS A 261 4.67 -10.24 -14.84
N PHE A 262 3.94 -11.21 -15.37
CA PHE A 262 2.78 -11.80 -14.70
C PHE A 262 3.19 -12.40 -13.35
N ALA A 263 2.37 -12.21 -12.33
CA ALA A 263 2.53 -12.85 -11.03
C ALA A 263 1.18 -13.27 -10.46
N TYR A 264 1.14 -14.44 -9.85
CA TYR A 264 0.10 -14.74 -8.86
C TYR A 264 0.45 -14.03 -7.57
N GLU A 265 -0.54 -13.43 -6.92
CA GLU A 265 -0.42 -12.87 -5.59
C GLU A 265 -1.28 -13.69 -4.64
N THR A 266 -0.68 -14.22 -3.58
CA THR A 266 -1.42 -14.93 -2.54
C THR A 266 -1.22 -14.27 -1.18
N LYS A 267 -2.33 -14.06 -0.46
CA LYS A 267 -2.36 -13.52 0.90
C LYS A 267 -3.06 -14.51 1.81
N GLY A 268 -2.50 -14.77 2.98
CA GLY A 268 -3.06 -15.72 3.92
C GLY A 268 -2.25 -15.78 5.20
N THR A 269 -2.50 -16.80 5.99
CA THR A 269 -1.84 -17.02 7.28
C THR A 269 -0.97 -18.27 7.24
N TRP A 270 0.12 -18.23 8.00
CA TRP A 270 1.02 -19.35 8.22
C TRP A 270 1.01 -19.70 9.71
N GLU A 271 1.32 -20.94 10.01
CA GLU A 271 1.50 -21.46 11.35
C GLU A 271 2.70 -22.40 11.42
N VAL A 272 3.22 -22.61 12.63
CA VAL A 272 4.01 -23.79 12.92
C VAL A 272 3.05 -24.87 13.40
N LYS A 273 2.96 -25.96 12.65
CA LYS A 273 2.06 -27.05 12.97
C LYS A 273 2.32 -27.57 14.39
N ASP A 274 1.25 -27.76 15.14
CA ASP A 274 1.25 -28.21 16.54
C ASP A 274 1.90 -27.22 17.54
N ASP A 275 2.06 -25.95 17.16
CA ASP A 275 2.58 -24.85 17.99
C ASP A 275 1.67 -23.59 17.88
N TRP A 276 1.84 -22.63 18.79
CA TRP A 276 1.05 -21.39 18.87
C TRP A 276 1.64 -20.24 18.04
N MET A 277 2.67 -20.52 17.25
CA MET A 277 3.31 -19.52 16.39
C MET A 277 2.62 -19.43 15.04
N GLY A 278 2.26 -18.22 14.64
CA GLY A 278 1.71 -17.95 13.32
C GLY A 278 1.63 -16.47 12.98
N GLY A 279 1.10 -16.20 11.80
CA GLY A 279 0.83 -14.84 11.36
C GLY A 279 0.55 -14.71 9.88
N PRO A 280 0.44 -13.47 9.36
CA PRO A 280 0.11 -13.25 7.96
C PRO A 280 1.32 -13.33 7.03
N PHE A 281 1.06 -13.66 5.77
CA PHE A 281 2.01 -13.58 4.67
C PHE A 281 1.39 -12.95 3.41
N VAL A 282 2.27 -12.39 2.58
CA VAL A 282 2.03 -12.01 1.18
C VAL A 282 3.09 -12.67 0.31
N ASN A 283 2.67 -13.27 -0.79
CA ASN A 283 3.53 -14.03 -1.69
C ASN A 283 3.24 -13.65 -3.14
N TYR A 284 4.30 -13.47 -3.92
CA TYR A 284 4.24 -13.30 -5.37
C TYR A 284 4.99 -14.44 -6.06
N ALA A 285 4.29 -15.23 -6.84
CA ALA A 285 4.88 -16.18 -7.76
C ALA A 285 5.06 -15.52 -9.13
N VAL A 286 6.21 -14.88 -9.35
CA VAL A 286 6.48 -14.11 -10.57
C VAL A 286 6.97 -15.03 -11.68
N ARG A 287 6.26 -15.03 -12.82
CA ARG A 287 6.60 -15.86 -13.99
C ARG A 287 7.78 -15.26 -14.74
N ASP A 288 8.92 -15.96 -14.71
CA ASP A 288 10.17 -15.56 -15.34
C ASP A 288 10.57 -16.56 -16.45
N GLU A 289 9.98 -16.36 -17.63
CA GLU A 289 10.13 -17.26 -18.77
C GLU A 289 11.57 -17.31 -19.31
N LYS A 290 12.31 -16.21 -19.22
CA LYS A 290 13.73 -16.11 -19.64
C LYS A 290 14.60 -17.15 -18.91
N ASN A 291 14.29 -17.41 -17.64
CA ASN A 291 15.01 -18.33 -16.78
C ASN A 291 14.25 -19.65 -16.52
N ASN A 292 13.13 -19.89 -17.23
CA ASN A 292 12.28 -21.08 -17.07
C ASN A 292 11.88 -21.38 -15.62
N ARG A 293 11.52 -20.35 -14.85
CA ARG A 293 11.16 -20.46 -13.43
C ARG A 293 9.99 -19.56 -13.05
N TYR A 294 9.34 -19.90 -11.94
CA TYR A 294 8.73 -18.90 -11.08
C TYR A 294 9.77 -18.43 -10.06
N LEU A 295 9.95 -17.12 -9.95
CA LEU A 295 10.66 -16.52 -8.83
C LEU A 295 9.65 -16.16 -7.76
N ILE A 296 9.76 -16.80 -6.61
CA ILE A 296 8.88 -16.58 -5.48
C ILE A 296 9.46 -15.47 -4.62
N LEU A 297 8.68 -14.42 -4.42
CA LEU A 297 8.97 -13.28 -3.56
C LEU A 297 7.95 -13.28 -2.43
N GLU A 298 8.40 -13.43 -1.20
CA GLU A 298 7.50 -13.70 -0.09
C GLU A 298 7.86 -12.92 1.15
N GLY A 299 6.85 -12.35 1.80
CA GLY A 299 6.97 -11.65 3.06
C GLY A 299 6.03 -12.26 4.09
N PHE A 300 6.53 -12.54 5.30
CA PHE A 300 5.69 -13.01 6.39
C PHE A 300 6.07 -12.38 7.72
N THR A 301 5.10 -12.28 8.62
CA THR A 301 5.27 -11.60 9.91
C THR A 301 4.88 -12.53 11.05
N TYR A 302 5.74 -12.62 12.06
CA TYR A 302 5.41 -13.11 13.40
C TYR A 302 5.39 -11.90 14.32
N ALA A 303 4.23 -11.45 14.80
CA ALA A 303 4.14 -10.27 15.65
C ALA A 303 2.89 -10.35 16.55
N PRO A 304 2.92 -11.18 17.61
CA PRO A 304 1.72 -11.49 18.38
C PRO A 304 1.13 -10.28 19.10
N ALA A 305 1.97 -9.33 19.53
CA ALA A 305 1.57 -8.22 20.39
C ALA A 305 1.11 -6.95 19.64
N VAL A 306 1.16 -6.91 18.30
CA VAL A 306 0.88 -5.69 17.52
C VAL A 306 0.01 -5.98 16.30
N SER A 307 -0.66 -4.93 15.82
CA SER A 307 -1.34 -4.90 14.52
C SER A 307 -0.37 -5.16 13.37
N LYS A 308 -0.82 -5.93 12.37
CA LYS A 308 0.01 -6.53 11.33
C LYS A 308 -0.22 -5.88 9.96
N ARG A 309 -1.30 -5.13 9.74
CA ARG A 309 -1.60 -4.47 8.45
C ARG A 309 -0.41 -3.65 7.94
N ASP A 310 0.14 -2.77 8.77
CA ASP A 310 1.22 -1.88 8.32
C ASP A 310 2.56 -2.62 8.12
N LEU A 311 2.75 -3.75 8.82
CA LEU A 311 3.90 -4.65 8.62
C LEU A 311 3.76 -5.42 7.30
N GLN A 312 2.57 -5.93 7.00
CA GLN A 312 2.29 -6.59 5.72
C GLN A 312 2.36 -5.60 4.55
N PHE A 313 1.88 -4.37 4.73
CA PHE A 313 2.01 -3.32 3.72
C PHE A 313 3.48 -2.94 3.45
N GLU A 314 4.33 -2.92 4.49
CA GLU A 314 5.77 -2.77 4.30
C GLU A 314 6.34 -3.92 3.47
N LEU A 315 6.02 -5.16 3.81
CA LEU A 315 6.49 -6.34 3.07
C LEU A 315 6.02 -6.28 1.61
N GLU A 316 4.73 -6.06 1.37
CA GLU A 316 4.14 -5.85 0.05
C GLU A 316 4.90 -4.77 -0.75
N SER A 317 5.20 -3.62 -0.13
CA SER A 317 5.93 -2.53 -0.77
C SER A 317 7.37 -2.93 -1.17
N ILE A 318 8.03 -3.76 -0.36
CA ILE A 318 9.37 -4.27 -0.66
C ILE A 318 9.31 -5.24 -1.83
N LEU A 319 8.39 -6.20 -1.82
CA LEU A 319 8.27 -7.21 -2.89
C LEU A 319 7.87 -6.54 -4.22
N ASN A 320 6.99 -5.54 -4.19
CA ASN A 320 6.61 -4.74 -5.36
C ASN A 320 7.74 -3.85 -5.91
N SER A 321 8.86 -3.72 -5.20
CA SER A 321 10.03 -2.98 -5.69
C SER A 321 10.94 -3.84 -6.57
N ALA A 322 10.62 -5.13 -6.76
CA ALA A 322 11.45 -6.07 -7.50
C ALA A 322 11.76 -5.58 -8.92
N LYS A 323 13.03 -5.72 -9.32
CA LYS A 323 13.52 -5.49 -10.68
C LYS A 323 14.29 -6.70 -11.15
N PHE A 324 13.86 -7.26 -12.29
CA PHE A 324 14.46 -8.44 -12.89
C PHE A 324 15.52 -8.01 -13.92
N GLU A 325 16.63 -8.76 -13.97
CA GLU A 325 17.80 -8.46 -14.82
C GLU A 325 17.90 -9.39 -16.05
#